data_AF-A0A7L8UFV1-F1
#
_entry.id   AF-A0A7L8UFV1-F1
#
_cell.length_a   1.000
_cell.length_b   1.000
_cell.length_c   1.000
_cell.angle_alpha   90.00
_cell.angle_beta   90.00
_cell.angle_gamma   90.00
#
_symmetry.space_group_name_H-M   'P 1'
#
loop_
_entity.id
_entity.type
_entity.pdbx_description
1 polymer ?
#
loop_
_entity_poly.entity_id
_entity_poly.type
_entity_poly.pdbx_seq_one_letter_code
_entity_poly.pdbx_strand_id
1 'polypeptide(L)' 'MNDLLIKNELGTSPIATARSNDPVGAHDLRVTNLDPAVRIAIGTEYMVGLDDGTNMIPRTCTAKAGTNATFTR' A
#
# COMPACT_ATOMS: atom_id res chain seq x y z
N MET A 1 7.79 3.98 12.41
CA MET A 1 7.60 3.02 11.31
C MET A 1 6.50 2.06 11.70
N ASN A 2 5.39 2.09 10.98
CA ASN A 2 4.20 1.27 11.23
C ASN A 2 4.12 0.19 10.15
N ASP A 3 3.73 -1.02 10.55
CA ASP A 3 3.40 -2.07 9.61
C ASP A 3 2.05 -1.73 8.93
N LEU A 4 1.97 -1.98 7.64
CA LEU A 4 0.79 -1.77 6.81
C LEU A 4 0.39 -3.09 6.18
N LEU A 5 -0.91 -3.38 6.25
CA LEU A 5 -1.53 -4.45 5.48
C LEU A 5 -2.07 -3.86 4.18
N ILE A 6 -1.64 -4.44 3.07
CA ILE A 6 -2.12 -4.07 1.75
C ILE A 6 -3.14 -5.12 1.33
N LYS A 7 -4.40 -4.71 1.15
CA LYS A 7 -5.51 -5.58 0.76
C LYS A 7 -5.90 -5.32 -0.70
N ASN A 8 -6.51 -6.31 -1.33
CA ASN A 8 -7.12 -6.14 -2.65
C ASN A 8 -8.31 -5.16 -2.60
N GLU A 9 -8.86 -4.84 -3.76
CA GLU A 9 -10.04 -3.98 -3.94
C GLU A 9 -11.26 -4.41 -3.11
N LEU A 10 -11.37 -5.70 -2.78
CA LEU A 10 -12.46 -6.24 -1.96
C LEU A 10 -12.22 -6.07 -0.45
N GLY A 11 -11.00 -5.71 -0.02
CA GLY A 11 -10.65 -5.49 1.38
C GLY A 11 -10.72 -6.73 2.27
N THR A 12 -10.90 -7.93 1.70
CA THR A 12 -11.20 -9.16 2.44
C THR A 12 -9.97 -9.87 2.95
N SER A 13 -8.81 -9.70 2.32
CA SER A 13 -7.57 -10.35 2.75
C SER A 13 -6.33 -9.54 2.35
N PRO A 14 -5.28 -9.53 3.19
CA PRO A 14 -4.01 -8.91 2.82
C PRO A 14 -3.38 -9.67 1.66
N ILE A 15 -3.04 -8.94 0.60
CA ILE A 15 -2.28 -9.44 -0.54
C ILE A 15 -0.78 -9.23 -0.35
N ALA A 16 -0.38 -8.20 0.41
CA ALA A 16 1.00 -7.89 0.77
C ALA A 16 1.07 -7.17 2.11
N THR A 17 2.27 -7.11 2.68
CA THR A 17 2.61 -6.28 3.84
C THR A 17 3.67 -5.27 3.44
N ALA A 18 3.74 -4.15 4.15
CA ALA A 18 4.79 -3.17 3.97
C ALA A 18 4.99 -2.36 5.25
N ARG A 19 5.96 -1.44 5.25
CA ARG A 19 6.21 -0.51 6.35
C ARG A 19 6.20 0.92 5.87
N SER A 20 5.69 1.83 6.69
CA SER A 20 5.67 3.26 6.38
C SER A 20 6.08 4.10 7.60
N ASN A 21 6.72 5.24 7.36
CA ASN A 21 6.84 6.31 8.35
C ASN A 21 5.82 7.43 8.13
N ASP A 22 5.15 7.42 6.97
CA ASP A 22 4.11 8.38 6.64
C ASP A 22 2.78 7.95 7.28
N PRO A 23 1.94 8.89 7.75
CA PRO A 23 0.57 8.58 8.17
C PRO A 23 -0.21 7.89 7.05
N VAL A 24 -1.08 6.92 7.38
CA VAL A 24 -1.93 6.24 6.38
C VAL A 24 -2.76 7.22 5.55
N GLY A 25 -3.12 8.34 6.18
CA GLY A 25 -3.83 9.47 5.58
C GLY A 25 -2.95 10.44 4.79
N ALA A 26 -1.67 10.20 4.51
CA ALA A 26 -0.83 11.08 3.69
C ALA A 26 -1.31 11.17 2.23
N HIS A 27 -0.97 12.25 1.50
CA HIS A 27 -1.29 12.36 0.07
C HIS A 27 -0.45 11.37 -0.74
N ASP A 28 0.86 11.45 -0.54
CA ASP A 28 1.84 10.46 -0.99
C ASP A 28 2.29 9.64 0.20
N LEU A 29 2.06 8.34 0.16
CA LEU A 29 2.47 7.42 1.21
C LEU A 29 3.58 6.51 0.66
N ARG A 30 4.77 6.64 1.24
CA ARG A 30 5.93 5.83 0.86
C ARG A 30 6.02 4.61 1.74
N VAL A 31 6.05 3.45 1.10
CA VAL A 31 6.28 2.18 1.79
C VAL A 31 7.62 1.56 1.44
N THR A 32 8.13 0.80 2.39
CA THR A 32 9.33 -0.05 2.26
C THR A 32 8.99 -1.47 2.68
N ASN A 33 9.91 -2.41 2.47
CA ASN A 33 9.76 -3.83 2.82
C ASN A 33 8.47 -4.47 2.30
N LEU A 34 8.06 -4.10 1.09
CA LEU A 34 6.88 -4.63 0.44
C LEU A 34 7.04 -6.13 0.14
N ASP A 35 6.15 -6.96 0.70
CA ASP A 35 6.21 -8.43 0.57
C ASP A 35 4.81 -9.08 0.48
N PRO A 36 4.48 -9.84 -0.59
CA PRO A 36 5.26 -10.03 -1.80
C PRO A 36 5.10 -8.84 -2.77
N ALA A 37 6.22 -8.21 -3.13
CA ALA A 37 6.22 -7.07 -4.05
C ALA A 37 5.57 -7.38 -5.41
N VAL A 38 5.66 -8.62 -5.91
CA VAL A 38 5.08 -9.01 -7.22
C VAL A 38 3.57 -8.82 -7.31
N ARG A 39 2.85 -8.80 -6.18
CA ARG A 39 1.40 -8.63 -6.17
C ARG A 39 0.95 -7.18 -6.34
N ILE A 40 1.85 -6.20 -6.22
CA ILE A 40 1.55 -4.78 -6.39
C ILE A 40 1.95 -4.33 -7.79
N ALA A 41 0.98 -3.82 -8.55
CA ALA A 41 1.18 -3.23 -9.86
C ALA A 41 1.13 -1.69 -9.80
N ILE A 42 1.83 -1.02 -10.71
CA ILE A 42 1.69 0.44 -10.93
C ILE A 42 0.52 0.66 -11.89
N GLY A 43 -0.33 1.65 -11.64
CA GLY A 43 -1.33 2.09 -12.61
C GLY A 43 -2.61 2.58 -11.95
N THR A 44 -3.28 3.53 -12.60
CA THR A 44 -4.51 4.19 -12.09
C THR A 44 -5.71 3.26 -12.00
N GLU A 45 -5.70 2.14 -12.72
CA GLU A 45 -6.74 1.11 -12.68
C GLU A 45 -6.50 0.09 -11.57
N TYR A 46 -5.33 0.10 -10.94
CA TYR A 46 -4.96 -0.83 -9.87
C TYR A 46 -5.01 -0.14 -8.51
N MET A 47 -6.11 -0.38 -7.79
CA MET A 47 -6.33 0.13 -6.43
C MET A 47 -6.15 -0.95 -5.37
N VAL A 48 -5.59 -0.54 -4.23
CA VAL A 48 -5.44 -1.38 -3.03
C VAL A 48 -5.96 -0.65 -1.81
N GLY A 49 -6.36 -1.40 -0.79
CA GLY A 49 -6.62 -0.86 0.54
C GLY A 49 -5.36 -0.87 1.38
N LEU A 50 -4.87 0.28 1.84
CA LEU A 50 -3.83 0.36 2.87
C LEU A 50 -4.48 0.43 4.24
N ASP A 51 -4.19 -0.55 5.09
CA ASP A 51 -4.73 -0.70 6.43
C ASP A 51 -3.59 -0.64 7.46
N ASP A 52 -3.67 0.31 8.39
CA ASP A 52 -2.71 0.50 9.49
C ASP A 52 -3.19 -0.09 10.82
N GLY A 53 -4.28 -0.86 10.80
CA GLY A 53 -4.93 -1.43 11.98
C GLY A 53 -5.97 -0.51 12.62
N THR A 54 -6.04 0.76 12.22
CA THR A 54 -7.10 1.69 12.66
C THR A 54 -8.14 1.91 11.58
N ASN A 55 -7.68 2.13 10.35
CA ASN A 55 -8.53 2.41 9.20
C ASN A 55 -7.90 1.87 7.92
N MET A 56 -8.76 1.47 6.98
CA MET A 56 -8.36 1.11 5.63
C MET A 56 -8.67 2.27 4.69
N ILE A 57 -7.67 2.68 3.88
CA ILE A 57 -7.83 3.77 2.92
C ILE A 57 -7.50 3.27 1.51
N PRO A 58 -8.40 3.48 0.52
CA PRO A 58 -8.12 3.14 -0.87
C PRO A 58 -7.02 4.03 -1.44
N ARG A 59 -6.09 3.41 -2.16
CA ARG A 59 -4.91 4.04 -2.75
C ARG A 59 -4.50 3.37 -4.04
N THR A 60 -3.82 4.14 -4.87
CA THR A 60 -3.24 3.72 -6.15
C THR A 60 -1.73 3.70 -6.04
N CYS A 61 -1.08 2.64 -6.51
CA CYS A 61 0.38 2.60 -6.59
C CYS A 61 0.85 3.40 -7.82
N THR A 62 1.59 4.48 -7.61
CA THR A 62 2.06 5.37 -8.69
C THR A 62 3.54 5.22 -9.00
N ALA A 63 4.32 4.68 -8.05
CA ALA A 63 5.72 4.36 -8.26
C ALA A 63 6.09 3.09 -7.48
N LYS A 64 6.93 2.24 -8.08
CA LYS A 64 7.44 1.03 -7.44
C LYS A 64 8.86 0.75 -7.91
N ALA A 65 9.75 0.48 -6.95
CA ALA A 65 11.14 0.12 -7.18
C ALA A 65 11.54 -1.00 -6.20
N GLY A 66 11.58 -2.24 -6.70
CA GLY A 66 11.84 -3.42 -5.88
C GLY A 66 10.78 -3.59 -4.78
N THR A 67 11.21 -3.50 -3.53
CA THR A 67 10.37 -3.60 -2.32
C THR A 67 9.90 -2.24 -1.78
N ASN A 68 10.14 -1.16 -2.53
CA ASN A 68 9.66 0.18 -2.19
C ASN A 68 8.54 0.60 -3.15
N ALA A 69 7.53 1.29 -2.64
CA ALA A 69 6.44 1.82 -3.46
C ALA A 69 5.91 3.15 -2.91
N THR A 70 5.29 3.95 -3.78
CA THR A 70 4.55 5.15 -3.42
C THR A 70 3.10 4.96 -3.80
N PHE A 71 2.21 5.24 -2.84
CA PHE A 71 0.78 5.13 -2.97
C PHE A 71 0.13 6.51 -2.85
N THR A 72 -0.76 6.84 -3.77
CA THR A 72 -1.50 8.11 -3.78
C THR A 72 -2.98 7.88 -3.61
N ARG A 73 -3.69 8.92 -3.16
CA ARG A 73 -5.16 8.92 -3.06
C ARG A 73 -5.82 9.07 -4.42
#